data_AF-A0ABD0XTK8-F1
#
_entry.id   AF-A0ABD0XTK8-F1
#
_cell.length_a   1.000
_cell.length_b   1.000
_cell.length_c   1.000
_cell.angle_alpha   90.00
_cell.angle_beta   90.00
_cell.angle_gamma   90.00
#
_symmetry.space_group_name_H-M   'P 1'
#
loop_
_entity.id
_entity.type
_entity.pdbx_description
1 polymer ?
#
loop_
_entity_poly.entity_id
_entity_poly.type
_entity_poly.pdbx_seq_one_letter_code
_entity_poly.pdbx_strand_id
1 'polypeptide(L)'
;MLYRVINQSSYNTISPDNPTYWPTHPNRLPDVLDFFIASGLHRIHSLSQVLNDPSSDHSPVLLNIPRSNPRVDPSHPYTGSHRLEFFCPIVTLGHQPQSTLKTGH
;
A
#
# COMPACT_ATOMS: atom_id res chain seq x y z
N MET A 1 4.64 2.93 21.19
CA MET A 1 5.94 2.36 20.78
C MET A 1 6.25 2.67 19.32
N LEU A 2 5.38 2.28 18.38
CA LEU A 2 5.57 2.50 16.93
C LEU A 2 5.81 3.98 16.55
N TYR A 3 4.95 4.89 17.02
CA TYR A 3 5.10 6.34 16.76
C TYR A 3 6.48 6.87 17.17
N ARG A 4 7.00 6.44 18.32
CA ARG A 4 8.34 6.86 18.78
C ARG A 4 9.43 6.35 17.85
N VAL A 5 9.39 5.07 17.48
CA VAL A 5 10.37 4.47 16.57
C VAL A 5 10.40 5.19 15.22
N ILE A 6 9.24 5.51 14.66
CA ILE A 6 9.13 6.24 13.39
C ILE A 6 9.74 7.64 13.53
N ASN A 7 9.39 8.41 14.57
CA ASN A 7 9.88 9.79 14.74
C ASN A 7 11.36 9.89 15.14
N GLN A 8 11.92 8.86 15.77
CA GLN A 8 13.32 8.84 16.19
C GLN A 8 14.26 8.27 15.11
N SER A 9 13.71 7.75 14.01
CA SER A 9 14.45 7.15 12.90
C SER A 9 14.18 7.91 11.60
N SER A 10 14.97 7.66 10.55
CA SER A 10 14.74 8.18 9.21
C SER A 10 13.68 7.38 8.43
N TYR A 11 12.59 7.01 9.10
CA TYR A 11 11.45 6.32 8.50
C TYR A 11 10.33 7.32 8.17
N ASN A 12 9.64 7.07 7.05
CA ASN A 12 8.41 7.77 6.66
C ASN A 12 7.23 6.82 6.70
N THR A 13 6.07 7.40 6.93
CA THR A 13 4.78 6.74 6.75
C THR A 13 4.16 7.16 5.43
N ILE A 14 3.58 6.20 4.71
CA ILE A 14 2.78 6.45 3.52
C ILE A 14 1.41 5.82 3.77
N SER A 15 0.39 6.66 3.86
CA SER A 15 -0.98 6.24 4.10
C SER A 15 -1.83 6.52 2.86
N PRO A 16 -2.84 5.69 2.58
CA PRO A 16 -3.84 6.04 1.58
C PRO A 16 -4.76 7.15 2.09
N ASP A 17 -5.37 7.87 1.16
CA ASP A 17 -6.32 8.94 1.48
C ASP A 17 -7.73 8.41 1.85
N ASN A 18 -7.99 7.12 1.61
CA ASN A 18 -9.30 6.48 1.79
C ASN A 18 -9.27 5.42 2.89
N PRO A 19 -10.41 5.13 3.55
CA PRO A 19 -10.51 4.09 4.57
C PRO A 19 -10.04 2.72 4.07
N THR A 20 -9.30 2.03 4.95
CA THR A 20 -8.79 0.68 4.72
C THR A 20 -9.52 -0.35 5.57
N TYR A 21 -10.23 0.09 6.60
CA TYR A 21 -11.04 -0.76 7.47
C TYR A 21 -12.52 -0.39 7.40
N TRP A 22 -13.37 -1.41 7.31
CA TRP A 22 -14.82 -1.35 7.13
C TRP A 22 -15.51 -2.19 8.22
N PRO A 23 -15.73 -1.64 9.41
CA PRO A 23 -16.28 -2.40 10.53
C PRO A 23 -17.70 -2.91 10.24
N THR A 24 -18.00 -4.11 10.73
CA THR A 24 -19.36 -4.67 10.71
C THR A 24 -20.24 -4.15 11.86
N HIS A 25 -19.63 -3.59 12.91
CA HIS A 25 -20.37 -3.08 14.06
C HIS A 25 -20.87 -1.65 13.78
N PRO A 26 -22.18 -1.36 13.95
CA PRO A 26 -22.79 -0.07 13.56
C PRO A 26 -22.27 1.14 14.34
N ASN A 27 -21.66 0.92 15.51
CA ASN A 27 -21.08 2.01 16.32
C ASN A 27 -19.62 2.32 15.94
N ARG A 28 -19.13 1.77 14.82
CA ARG A 28 -17.78 2.04 14.32
C ARG A 28 -17.88 2.59 12.90
N LEU A 29 -17.03 3.57 12.60
CA LEU A 29 -16.96 4.20 11.29
C LEU A 29 -15.78 3.63 10.50
N PRO A 30 -15.82 3.69 9.16
CA PRO A 30 -14.64 3.39 8.34
C PRO A 30 -13.43 4.23 8.76
N ASP A 31 -12.24 3.63 8.76
CA ASP A 31 -11.01 4.28 9.22
C ASP A 31 -9.79 3.85 8.39
N VAL A 32 -8.70 4.62 8.47
CA VAL A 32 -7.40 4.31 7.86
C VAL A 32 -6.51 3.66 8.91
N LEU A 33 -6.45 2.32 8.90
CA LEU A 33 -5.64 1.54 9.84
C LEU A 33 -4.39 0.94 9.20
N ASP A 34 -4.47 0.64 7.91
CA ASP A 34 -3.36 0.09 7.13
C ASP A 34 -2.55 1.20 6.44
N PHE A 35 -1.24 1.22 6.70
CA PHE A 35 -0.27 2.16 6.12
C PHE A 35 1.11 1.52 5.99
N PHE A 36 1.96 2.12 5.16
CA PHE A 36 3.33 1.66 4.95
C PHE A 36 4.32 2.45 5.80
N ILE A 37 5.39 1.79 6.23
CA ILE A 37 6.57 2.42 6.83
C ILE A 37 7.77 2.11 5.95
N ALA A 38 8.51 3.14 5.54
CA ALA A 38 9.64 2.99 4.64
C ALA A 38 10.81 3.91 5.00
N SER A 39 12.04 3.45 4.77
CA SER A 39 13.24 4.30 4.84
C SER A 39 13.69 4.71 3.44
N GLY A 40 14.32 5.88 3.31
CA GLY A 40 14.95 6.30 2.05
C GLY A 40 13.99 6.75 0.94
N LEU A 41 12.67 6.72 1.16
CA LEU A 41 11.67 7.14 0.17
C LEU A 41 11.39 8.66 0.12
N HIS A 42 12.09 9.48 0.92
CA HIS A 42 11.87 10.93 0.99
C HIS A 42 11.96 11.68 -0.35
N ARG A 43 12.63 11.10 -1.36
CA ARG A 43 12.84 11.71 -2.69
C ARG A 43 12.01 11.06 -3.79
N ILE A 44 11.14 10.11 -3.45
CA ILE A 44 10.38 9.31 -4.38
C ILE A 44 8.90 9.65 -4.19
N HIS A 45 8.27 10.22 -5.22
CA HIS A 45 6.82 10.38 -5.27
C HIS A 45 6.19 8.98 -5.31
N SER A 46 5.83 8.47 -4.14
CA SER A 46 5.12 7.21 -3.98
C SER A 46 3.64 7.50 -3.89
N LEU A 47 2.84 6.70 -4.59
CA LEU A 47 1.38 6.78 -4.57
C LEU A 47 0.85 5.53 -3.88
N SER A 48 -0.06 5.71 -2.93
CA SER A 48 -0.80 4.60 -2.34
C SER A 48 -2.27 4.66 -2.75
N GLN A 49 -2.85 3.50 -3.05
CA GLN A 49 -4.24 3.37 -3.49
C GLN A 49 -4.90 2.20 -2.77
N VAL A 50 -6.12 2.42 -2.27
CA VAL A 50 -6.96 1.36 -1.72
C VAL A 50 -7.60 0.57 -2.87
N LEU A 51 -7.51 -0.76 -2.80
CA LEU A 51 -8.16 -1.67 -3.73
C LEU A 51 -9.54 -2.05 -3.20
N ASN A 52 -10.52 -2.13 -4.09
CA ASN A 52 -11.86 -2.56 -3.73
C ASN A 52 -11.93 -4.09 -3.73
N ASP A 53 -11.79 -4.69 -2.55
CA ASP A 53 -11.94 -6.13 -2.35
C ASP A 53 -13.00 -6.39 -1.27
N PRO A 54 -14.17 -6.94 -1.62
CA PRO A 54 -15.24 -7.20 -0.66
C PRO A 54 -15.06 -8.49 0.16
N SER A 55 -13.97 -9.24 -0.03
CA SER A 55 -13.76 -10.52 0.67
C SER A 55 -13.39 -10.39 2.14
N SER A 56 -13.08 -9.18 2.62
CA SER A 56 -12.67 -8.87 3.98
C SER A 56 -13.26 -7.53 4.47
N ASP A 57 -13.29 -7.34 5.79
CA ASP A 57 -13.54 -6.05 6.44
C ASP A 57 -12.34 -5.10 6.32
N HIS A 58 -11.21 -5.57 5.79
CA HIS A 58 -10.12 -4.73 5.32
C HIS A 58 -10.07 -4.67 3.79
N SER A 59 -9.76 -3.49 3.26
CA SER A 59 -9.45 -3.26 1.85
C SER A 59 -7.92 -3.23 1.65
N PRO A 60 -7.35 -4.06 0.77
CA PRO A 60 -5.92 -4.06 0.51
C PRO A 60 -5.42 -2.70 0.02
N VAL A 61 -4.19 -2.33 0.38
CA VAL A 61 -3.54 -1.10 -0.09
C VAL A 61 -2.39 -1.45 -1.01
N LEU A 62 -2.35 -0.81 -2.19
CA LEU A 62 -1.27 -0.94 -3.16
C LEU A 62 -0.35 0.28 -3.06
N LEU A 63 0.95 0.04 -2.89
CA LEU A 63 1.98 1.08 -2.95
C LEU A 63 2.70 1.03 -4.30
N ASN A 64 2.64 2.11 -5.07
CA ASN A 64 3.40 2.27 -6.29
C ASN A 64 4.70 3.03 -6.00
N ILE A 65 5.83 2.35 -6.17
CA ILE A 65 7.17 2.91 -6.01
C ILE A 65 7.76 3.05 -7.42
N PRO A 66 7.95 4.29 -7.94
CA PRO A 66 8.57 4.45 -9.24
C PRO A 66 10.01 3.93 -9.19
N ARG A 67 10.36 3.12 -10.19
CA ARG A 67 11.71 2.58 -10.34
C ARG A 67 12.67 3.73 -10.65
N SER A 68 13.50 4.11 -9.68
CA SER A 68 14.72 4.83 -10.02
C SER A 68 15.61 3.88 -10.82
N ASN A 69 16.20 4.35 -11.92
CA ASN A 69 17.10 3.54 -12.73
C ASN A 69 18.26 3.10 -11.82
N PRO A 70 18.39 1.81 -11.45
CA PRO A 70 19.50 1.41 -10.61
C PRO A 70 20.76 1.66 -11.44
N ARG A 71 21.72 2.41 -10.89
CA ARG A 71 23.09 2.28 -11.36
C ARG A 71 23.44 0.82 -11.11
N VAL A 72 23.37 0.01 -12.15
CA VAL A 72 23.80 -1.38 -12.11
C VAL A 72 25.29 -1.31 -11.84
N ASP A 73 25.69 -1.57 -10.59
CA ASP A 73 27.05 -1.94 -10.31
C ASP A 73 27.22 -3.36 -10.87
N PRO A 74 28.06 -3.57 -11.90
CA PRO A 74 28.24 -4.88 -12.51
C PRO A 74 28.78 -5.94 -11.54
N SER A 75 29.24 -5.55 -10.34
CA SER A 75 29.81 -6.47 -9.35
C SER A 75 28.80 -7.20 -8.45
N HIS A 76 27.52 -6.80 -8.42
CA HIS A 76 26.53 -7.36 -7.49
C HIS A 76 25.25 -7.82 -8.22
N PRO A 77 25.12 -9.12 -8.55
CA PRO A 77 23.88 -9.66 -9.09
C PRO A 77 22.78 -9.61 -8.03
N TYR A 78 21.75 -8.81 -8.27
CA TYR A 78 20.52 -8.81 -7.47
C TYR A 78 19.87 -10.21 -7.53
N THR A 79 19.95 -10.95 -6.44
CA THR A 79 19.20 -12.19 -6.21
C THR A 79 17.99 -11.85 -5.36
N GLY A 80 16.89 -11.49 -6.02
CA GLY A 80 15.67 -11.05 -5.33
C GLY A 80 14.42 -11.25 -6.18
N SER A 81 14.23 -12.46 -6.70
CA SER A 81 12.93 -12.88 -7.24
C SER A 81 12.41 -14.02 -6.40
N HIS A 82 11.69 -13.69 -5.33
CA HIS A 82 10.82 -14.65 -4.67
C HIS A 82 9.48 -14.00 -4.34
N ARG A 83 8.50 -14.31 -5.20
CA ARG A 83 7.05 -14.37 -4.95
C ARG A 83 6.30 -13.04 -4.75
N LEU A 84 6.09 -12.31 -5.84
CA LEU A 84 4.93 -11.40 -6.02
C LEU A 84 3.75 -12.08 -6.75
N GLU A 85 3.89 -13.35 -7.14
CA GLU A 85 2.91 -14.13 -7.91
C GLU A 85 1.52 -14.24 -7.25
N PHE A 86 1.38 -13.91 -5.96
CA PHE A 86 0.11 -14.03 -5.22
C PHE A 86 -0.80 -12.80 -5.31
N PHE A 87 -0.34 -11.68 -5.90
CA PHE A 87 -1.15 -10.47 -6.12
C PHE A 87 -1.56 -10.25 -7.59
N CYS A 88 -1.15 -11.16 -8.49
CA CYS A 88 -1.21 -10.95 -9.94
C CYS A 88 -2.57 -11.02 -10.65
N PRO A 89 -3.75 -11.36 -10.08
CA PRO A 89 -4.97 -11.21 -10.87
C PRO A 89 -5.48 -9.76 -10.91
N ILE A 90 -5.15 -8.92 -9.91
CA ILE A 90 -5.80 -7.61 -9.76
C ILE A 90 -5.14 -6.53 -10.64
N VAL A 91 -3.86 -6.65 -10.96
CA VAL A 91 -3.08 -5.55 -11.57
C VAL A 91 -3.05 -5.60 -13.11
N THR A 92 -3.39 -6.72 -13.76
CA THR A 92 -3.16 -6.88 -15.21
C THR A 92 -4.35 -6.55 -16.10
N LEU A 93 -5.58 -6.43 -15.59
CA LEU A 93 -6.66 -5.86 -16.39
C LEU A 93 -6.69 -4.35 -16.18
N GLY A 94 -6.28 -3.61 -17.20
CA GLY A 94 -6.50 -2.15 -17.34
C GLY A 94 -7.97 -1.74 -17.43
N HIS A 95 -8.83 -2.35 -16.61
CA HIS A 95 -10.17 -1.87 -16.35
C HIS A 95 -10.06 -0.75 -15.32
N GLN A 96 -10.50 0.44 -15.72
CA GLN A 96 -10.85 1.48 -14.78
C GLN A 96 -11.76 0.85 -13.71
N PRO A 97 -11.44 0.92 -12.40
CA PRO A 97 -12.36 0.45 -11.39
C PRO A 97 -13.63 1.29 -11.51
N GLN A 98 -14.72 0.67 -11.97
CA GLN A 98 -16.02 1.32 -11.89
C GLN A 98 -16.28 1.61 -10.41
N SER A 99 -16.50 2.88 -10.13
CA SER A 99 -16.78 3.44 -8.82
C SER A 99 -18.09 2.88 -8.28
N THR A 100 -18.04 1.71 -7.67
CA THR A 100 -19.00 1.33 -6.63
C THR A 100 -18.24 1.40 -5.32
N LEU A 101 -18.37 2.56 -4.67
CA LEU A 101 -17.88 2.78 -3.32
C LEU A 101 -18.44 1.67 -2.44
N LYS A 102 -17.61 1.06 -1.56
CA LYS A 102 -18.13 0.34 -0.40
C LYS A 102 -18.94 1.37 0.40
N THR A 103 -20.24 1.39 0.21
CA THR A 103 -21.13 2.20 1.03
C THR A 103 -21.33 1.45 2.33
N GLY A 104 -20.98 2.10 3.44
CA GLY A 104 -21.31 1.61 4.77
C GLY A 104 -22.83 1.43 4.85
N HIS A 105 -23.25 0.21 5.21
CA HIS A 105 -24.64 -0.09 5.53
C HIS A 105 -25.05 0.52 6.87
#